data_AF-V4PBL6-F1
#
_entry.id   AF-V4PBL6-F1
#
_cell.length_a   1.000
_cell.length_b   1.000
_cell.length_c   1.000
_cell.angle_alpha   90.00
_cell.angle_beta   90.00
_cell.angle_gamma   90.00
#
_symmetry.space_group_name_H-M   'P 1'
#
loop_
_entity.id
_entity.type
_entity.pdbx_description
1 polymer ?
#
loop_
_entity_poly.entity_id
_entity_poly.type
_entity_poly.pdbx_seq_one_letter_code
_entity_poly.pdbx_strand_id
1 'polypeptide(L)' 'MVKAKVASGEYASESEVMRDGLRSLLARDKAVEKWLLQEGVAAYDESVNDPSTVVSSQDARAVLAAHHKQWVKKTS' A
#
# COMPACT_ATOMS: atom_id res chain seq x y z
N MET A 1 8.77 1.04 22.74
CA MET A 1 7.65 0.39 22.02
C MET A 1 7.50 -1.07 22.41
N VAL A 2 8.46 -1.96 22.13
CA VAL A 2 8.37 -3.41 22.47
C VAL A 2 8.12 -3.66 23.96
N LYS A 3 8.95 -3.11 24.86
CA LYS A 3 8.78 -3.22 26.32
C LYS A 3 7.42 -2.75 26.83
N ALA A 4 6.85 -1.70 26.20
CA ALA A 4 5.57 -1.16 26.60
C ALA A 4 4.41 -2.11 26.25
N LYS A 5 4.47 -2.76 25.09
CA LYS A 5 3.50 -3.79 24.68
C LYS A 5 3.50 -4.99 25.62
N VAL A 6 4.69 -5.45 26.05
CA VAL A 6 4.80 -6.52 27.04
C VAL A 6 4.29 -6.07 28.42
N ALA A 7 4.70 -4.88 28.89
CA ALA A 7 4.25 -4.35 30.18
C ALA A 7 2.73 -4.13 30.25
N SER A 8 2.09 -3.83 29.12
CA SER A 8 0.62 -3.71 29.02
C SER A 8 -0.13 -5.05 29.03
N GLY A 9 0.57 -6.18 28.92
CA GLY A 9 -0.02 -7.52 28.81
C GLY A 9 -0.52 -7.88 27.41
N GLU A 10 -0.35 -7.01 26.41
CA GLU A 10 -0.70 -7.28 25.00
C GLU A 10 0.11 -8.46 24.42
N TYR A 11 1.33 -8.67 24.93
CA TYR A 11 2.20 -9.80 24.55
C TYR A 11 2.87 -10.39 25.79
N ALA A 12 3.08 -11.71 25.80
CA ALA A 12 3.71 -12.42 26.91
C ALA A 12 5.24 -12.23 26.97
N SER A 13 5.87 -11.87 25.84
CA SER A 13 7.31 -11.66 25.77
C SER A 13 7.73 -10.75 24.62
N GLU A 14 8.94 -10.19 24.72
CA GLU A 14 9.53 -9.41 23.62
C GLU A 14 9.69 -10.28 22.35
N SER A 15 10.08 -11.55 22.50
CA SER A 15 10.22 -12.50 21.39
C SER A 15 8.90 -12.72 20.64
N GLU A 16 7.77 -12.65 21.34
CA GLU A 16 6.44 -12.75 20.72
C GLU A 16 6.13 -11.52 19.87
N VAL A 17 6.36 -10.31 20.40
CA VAL A 17 6.22 -9.04 19.65
C VAL A 17 7.04 -9.08 18.36
N MET A 18 8.28 -9.56 18.45
CA MET A 18 9.17 -9.62 17.28
C MET A 18 8.70 -10.64 16.24
N ARG A 19 8.27 -11.84 16.66
CA ARG A 19 7.73 -12.85 15.73
C ARG A 19 6.46 -12.36 15.04
N ASP A 20 5.57 -11.71 15.78
CA ASP A 20 4.34 -11.18 15.20
C ASP A 20 4.62 -10.04 14.21
N GLY A 21 5.53 -9.12 14.56
CA GLY A 21 6.00 -8.08 13.65
C GLY A 21 6.59 -8.65 12.36
N LEU A 22 7.46 -9.66 12.45
CA LEU A 22 8.04 -10.32 11.27
C LEU A 22 6.97 -11.01 10.42
N ARG A 23 5.99 -11.69 11.04
CA ARG A 23 4.90 -12.34 10.31
C ARG A 23 4.04 -11.31 9.58
N SER A 24 3.77 -10.17 10.20
CA SER A 24 3.02 -9.06 9.60
C SER A 24 3.76 -8.46 8.40
N LEU A 25 5.08 -8.25 8.50
CA LEU A 25 5.91 -7.78 7.39
C LEU A 25 5.90 -8.77 6.22
N LEU A 26 6.12 -10.06 6.50
CA LEU A 26 6.10 -11.10 5.47
C LEU A 26 4.72 -11.22 4.79
N ALA A 27 3.63 -11.08 5.54
CA ALA A 27 2.29 -11.10 4.98
C ALA A 27 2.06 -9.91 4.04
N ARG A 28 2.52 -8.72 4.43
CA ARG A 28 2.46 -7.52 3.59
C ARG A 28 3.29 -7.68 2.32
N ASP A 29 4.52 -8.18 2.42
CA ASP A 29 5.40 -8.37 1.27
C ASP A 29 4.78 -9.34 0.26
N LYS A 30 4.26 -10.48 0.73
CA LYS A 30 3.55 -11.45 -0.13
C LYS A 30 2.30 -10.85 -0.78
N ALA A 31 1.57 -10.00 -0.08
CA ALA A 31 0.39 -9.34 -0.63
C ALA A 31 0.78 -8.38 -1.76
N VAL A 32 1.83 -7.58 -1.56
CA VAL A 32 2.34 -6.66 -2.60
C VAL A 32 2.87 -7.43 -3.80
N GLU A 33 3.68 -8.48 -3.58
CA GLU A 33 4.21 -9.31 -4.66
C GLU A 33 3.10 -9.96 -5.48
N LYS A 34 2.10 -10.55 -4.81
CA LYS A 34 0.94 -11.14 -5.48
C LYS A 34 0.18 -10.10 -6.31
N TRP A 35 -0.07 -8.92 -5.74
CA TRP A 35 -0.75 -7.84 -6.44
C TRP A 35 0.03 -7.37 -7.68
N LEU A 36 1.34 -7.19 -7.56
CA LEU A 36 2.20 -6.82 -8.70
C LEU A 36 2.15 -7.86 -9.82
N LEU A 37 2.27 -9.14 -9.48
CA LEU A 37 2.26 -10.22 -10.47
C LEU A 37 0.90 -10.42 -11.14
N GLN A 38 -0.20 -10.17 -10.42
CA GLN A 38 -1.55 -10.43 -10.94
C GLN A 38 -2.16 -9.23 -11.63
N GLU A 39 -2.07 -8.05 -11.03
CA GLU A 39 -2.71 -6.83 -11.51
C GLU A 39 -1.71 -5.89 -12.18
N GLY A 40 -0.52 -5.73 -11.58
CA GLY A 40 0.51 -4.85 -12.11
C GLY A 40 0.99 -5.26 -13.51
N VAL A 41 1.32 -6.55 -13.69
CA VAL A 41 1.71 -7.10 -15.00
C VAL A 41 0.59 -6.98 -16.01
N ALA A 42 -0.66 -7.31 -15.63
CA ALA A 42 -1.80 -7.23 -16.53
C ALA A 42 -2.03 -5.79 -17.05
N ALA A 43 -1.97 -4.80 -16.14
CA ALA A 43 -2.11 -3.39 -16.52
C ALA A 43 -0.96 -2.90 -17.41
N TYR A 44 0.26 -3.39 -17.17
CA TYR A 44 1.40 -3.10 -18.05
C TYR A 44 1.20 -3.69 -19.45
N ASP A 45 0.85 -4.96 -19.54
CA ASP A 45 0.62 -5.63 -20.83
C ASP A 45 -0.53 -4.96 -21.60
N GLU A 46 -1.62 -4.57 -20.93
CA GLU A 46 -2.70 -3.77 -21.53
C GLU A 46 -2.18 -2.46 -22.10
N SER A 47 -1.38 -1.71 -21.32
CA SER A 47 -0.82 -0.43 -21.78
C SER A 47 0.11 -0.55 -22.98
N VAL A 48 0.85 -1.65 -23.08
CA VAL A 48 1.75 -1.95 -24.20
C VAL A 48 0.95 -2.33 -25.45
N ASN A 49 -0.11 -3.12 -25.29
CA ASN A 49 -0.93 -3.61 -26.40
C ASN A 49 -1.95 -2.57 -26.89
N ASP A 50 -2.44 -1.70 -26.01
CA ASP A 50 -3.33 -0.60 -26.33
C ASP A 50 -2.85 0.73 -25.70
N PRO A 51 -2.00 1.48 -26.41
CA PRO A 51 -1.50 2.76 -25.94
C PRO A 51 -2.58 3.83 -25.71
N SER A 52 -3.81 3.65 -26.21
CA SER A 52 -4.91 4.58 -25.99
C SER A 52 -5.44 4.54 -24.55
N THR A 53 -5.14 3.48 -23.80
CA THR A 53 -5.48 3.33 -22.37
C THR A 53 -4.59 4.17 -21.45
N VAL A 54 -3.49 4.72 -21.96
CA VAL A 54 -2.49 5.43 -21.17
C VAL A 54 -2.74 6.94 -21.18
N VAL A 55 -2.62 7.57 -20.01
CA VAL A 55 -2.70 9.03 -19.86
C VAL A 55 -1.31 9.64 -19.69
N SER A 56 -1.17 10.91 -20.10
CA SER A 56 0.08 11.63 -19.85
C SER A 56 0.33 11.80 -18.35
N SER A 57 1.60 11.84 -17.94
CA SER A 57 1.96 12.08 -16.54
C SER A 57 1.47 13.44 -16.02
N GLN A 58 1.29 14.42 -16.91
CA GLN A 58 0.76 15.73 -16.57
C GLN A 58 -0.73 15.65 -16.25
N ASP A 59 -1.51 14.97 -17.10
CA ASP A 59 -2.95 14.77 -16.89
C ASP A 59 -3.22 13.95 -15.64
N ALA A 60 -2.44 12.87 -15.42
CA ALA A 60 -2.53 12.07 -14.20
C ALA A 60 -2.32 12.91 -12.94
N ARG A 61 -1.28 13.77 -12.92
CA ARG A 61 -1.04 14.68 -11.79
C ARG A 61 -2.16 15.70 -11.61
N ALA A 62 -2.70 16.24 -12.70
CA ALA A 62 -3.79 17.20 -12.65
C ALA A 62 -5.05 16.59 -12.01
N VAL A 63 -5.40 15.35 -12.40
CA VAL A 63 -6.52 14.60 -11.82
C VAL A 63 -6.32 14.37 -10.32
N LEU A 64 -5.12 13.89 -9.91
CA LEU A 64 -4.81 13.67 -8.49
C LEU A 64 -4.89 14.96 -7.66
N ALA A 65 -4.36 16.07 -8.19
CA ALA A 65 -4.41 17.36 -7.51
C ALA A 65 -5.86 17.89 -7.38
N ALA A 66 -6.69 17.70 -8.39
CA ALA A 66 -8.10 18.07 -8.35
C ALA A 66 -8.85 17.25 -7.28
N HIS A 67 -8.64 15.93 -7.25
CA HIS A 67 -9.25 15.06 -6.25
C HIS A 67 -8.81 15.41 -4.82
N HIS A 68 -7.51 15.69 -4.62
CA HIS A 68 -6.99 16.12 -3.32
C HIS A 68 -7.65 17.43 -2.84
N LYS A 69 -7.79 18.43 -3.72
CA LYS A 69 -8.49 19.69 -3.38
C LYS A 69 -9.94 19.45 -2.96
N GLN A 70 -10.67 18.58 -3.64
CA GLN A 70 -12.05 18.22 -3.28
C GLN A 70 -12.11 17.56 -1.90
N TRP A 71 -11.19 16.64 -1.63
CA TRP A 71 -11.14 15.93 -0.36
C TRP A 71 -10.85 16.89 0.81
N VAL A 72 -9.84 17.75 0.65
CA VAL A 72 -9.50 18.77 1.67
C VAL A 72 -10.66 19.73 1.93
N LYS A 73 -11.41 20.13 0.89
CA LYS A 73 -12.58 21.00 1.01
C LYS A 73 -13.78 20.32 1.69
N LYS A 74 -13.87 18.99 1.64
CA LYS A 74 -14.91 18.20 2.30
C LYS A 74 -14.62 17.95 3.79
N THR A 75 -13.34 17.92 4.16
CA THR A 75 -12.88 17.68 5.54
C THR A 75 -12.66 18.97 6.35
N SER A 76 -12.82 20.14 5.74
CA SER A 76 -12.79 21.46 6.37
C SER A 76 -14.19 22.03 6.53
#